data_AF-A0A972ZVB3-F1
#
_entry.id   AF-A0A972ZVB3-F1
#
_cell.length_a   1.000
_cell.length_b   1.000
_cell.length_c   1.000
_cell.angle_alpha   90.00
_cell.angle_beta   90.00
_cell.angle_gamma   90.00
#
_symmetry.space_group_name_H-M   'P 1'
#
loop_
_entity.id
_entity.type
_entity.pdbx_description
1 polymer ?
#
loop_
_entity_poly.entity_id
_entity_poly.type
_entity_poly.pdbx_seq_one_letter_code
_entity_poly.pdbx_strand_id
1 'polypeptide(L)'
;AAAGAAMPINNRPDELYDFDGFDPSRLHFMQVGLWNKNQLMRFFAPGNQAHVSHSVLSEGMGKEYFEAECITIAELLRRIGEPKVSVLKLDIERAELVVIENLLDENIRPDCLLIEYDEGRNPVDGGYYDRIRASINALQRAGYRLIDVDVWNFVFVYTPPPTA
;
A
#
# COMPACT_ATOMS: atom_id res chain seq x y z
N ALA A 1 12.09 -19.21 12.29
CA ALA A 1 12.69 -18.39 11.22
C ALA A 1 12.41 -19.07 9.90
N ALA A 2 11.99 -18.33 8.86
CA ALA A 2 11.83 -18.89 7.52
C ALA A 2 13.20 -19.41 7.05
N ALA A 3 13.26 -20.64 6.54
CA ALA A 3 14.51 -21.34 6.24
C ALA A 3 15.27 -20.82 5.00
N GLY A 4 14.83 -19.69 4.40
CA GLY A 4 15.48 -19.09 3.22
C GLY A 4 15.42 -19.95 1.96
N ALA A 5 14.43 -20.84 1.83
CA ALA A 5 14.30 -21.65 0.62
C ALA A 5 13.98 -20.77 -0.59
N ALA A 6 14.58 -21.09 -1.74
CA ALA A 6 14.25 -20.45 -3.01
C ALA A 6 12.74 -20.62 -3.29
N MET A 7 12.08 -19.52 -3.65
CA MET A 7 10.65 -19.50 -3.97
C MET A 7 10.44 -19.04 -5.41
N PRO A 8 9.51 -19.66 -6.15
CA PRO A 8 9.17 -19.25 -7.51
C PRO A 8 8.49 -17.89 -7.52
N ILE A 9 8.88 -17.04 -8.47
CA ILE A 9 8.22 -15.77 -8.76
C ILE A 9 6.96 -16.05 -9.57
N ASN A 10 5.82 -15.50 -9.18
CA ASN A 10 4.55 -15.62 -9.92
C ASN A 10 4.14 -17.08 -10.25
N ASN A 11 4.42 -18.03 -9.35
CA ASN A 11 4.22 -19.46 -9.55
C ASN A 11 4.96 -20.06 -10.77
N ARG A 12 6.00 -19.38 -11.28
CA ARG A 12 6.88 -19.89 -12.34
C ARG A 12 8.07 -20.60 -11.72
N PRO A 13 8.19 -21.94 -11.85
CA PRO A 13 9.20 -22.74 -11.15
C PRO A 13 10.64 -22.45 -11.61
N ASP A 14 10.78 -21.87 -12.79
CA ASP A 14 12.04 -21.50 -13.45
C ASP A 14 12.48 -20.05 -13.19
N GLU A 15 11.60 -19.22 -12.62
CA GLU A 15 11.92 -17.85 -12.23
C GLU A 15 12.11 -17.79 -10.71
N LEU A 16 13.36 -17.66 -10.25
CA LEU A 16 13.71 -17.55 -8.83
C LEU A 16 14.26 -16.16 -8.54
N TYR A 17 14.07 -15.67 -7.31
CA TYR A 17 14.74 -14.47 -6.85
C TYR A 17 16.25 -14.68 -6.82
N ASP A 18 16.97 -13.75 -7.43
CA ASP A 18 18.41 -13.60 -7.23
C ASP A 18 18.64 -12.88 -5.90
N PHE A 19 19.42 -13.50 -5.02
CA PHE A 19 19.75 -12.96 -3.70
C PHE A 19 21.17 -12.39 -3.65
N ASP A 20 21.89 -12.31 -4.78
CA ASP A 20 23.21 -11.67 -4.83
C ASP A 20 23.11 -10.22 -4.33
N GLY A 21 23.85 -9.92 -3.26
CA GLY A 21 23.83 -8.61 -2.60
C GLY A 21 22.65 -8.35 -1.65
N PHE A 22 21.76 -9.33 -1.44
CA PHE A 22 20.70 -9.22 -0.42
C PHE A 22 21.28 -9.34 0.99
N ASP A 23 20.97 -8.34 1.82
CA ASP A 23 21.31 -8.34 3.24
C ASP A 23 20.01 -8.47 4.08
N PRO A 24 19.75 -9.64 4.69
CA PRO A 24 18.53 -9.86 5.47
C PRO A 24 18.43 -8.97 6.71
N SER A 25 19.55 -8.40 7.19
CA SER A 25 19.52 -7.48 8.33
C SER A 25 18.81 -6.16 8.02
N ARG A 26 18.69 -5.82 6.72
CA ARG A 26 17.99 -4.63 6.22
C ARG A 26 16.51 -4.88 5.92
N LEU A 27 16.05 -6.12 6.03
CA LEU A 27 14.65 -6.50 5.83
C LEU A 27 13.95 -6.60 7.19
N HIS A 28 13.06 -5.66 7.46
CA HIS A 28 12.30 -5.62 8.71
C HIS A 28 10.83 -5.91 8.45
N PHE A 29 10.31 -6.96 9.09
CA PHE A 29 8.89 -7.23 9.13
C PHE A 29 8.25 -6.49 10.29
N MET A 30 7.18 -5.73 10.02
CA MET A 30 6.40 -5.04 11.05
C MET A 30 4.96 -5.52 10.98
N GLN A 31 4.46 -6.08 12.09
CA GLN A 31 3.10 -6.62 12.18
C GLN A 31 2.09 -5.50 12.52
N VAL A 32 1.96 -4.53 11.61
CA VAL A 32 1.03 -3.40 11.70
C VAL A 32 0.34 -3.18 10.36
N GLY A 33 -0.90 -2.72 10.38
CA GLY A 33 -1.56 -2.16 9.21
C GLY A 33 -1.23 -0.69 9.01
N LEU A 34 -1.49 -0.18 7.81
CA LEU A 34 -1.42 1.26 7.50
C LEU A 34 -2.82 1.86 7.46
N TRP A 35 -2.97 3.03 8.08
CA TRP A 35 -4.24 3.76 8.12
C TRP A 35 -4.02 5.26 8.33
N ASN A 36 -5.09 6.05 8.44
CA ASN A 36 -5.01 7.50 8.67
C ASN A 36 -4.84 7.91 10.14
N LYS A 37 -4.83 6.97 11.09
CA LYS A 37 -4.59 7.22 12.50
C LYS A 37 -4.18 5.96 13.23
N ASN A 38 -3.47 6.12 14.35
CA ASN A 38 -3.07 5.02 15.21
C ASN A 38 -4.28 4.48 15.97
N GLN A 39 -4.70 3.26 15.65
CA GLN A 39 -5.84 2.61 16.31
C GLN A 39 -5.85 1.10 16.08
N LEU A 40 -6.60 0.39 16.92
CA LEU A 40 -6.93 -1.01 16.65
C LEU A 40 -8.06 -1.07 15.62
N MET A 41 -7.83 -1.80 14.53
CA MET A 41 -8.79 -1.99 13.44
C MET A 41 -9.24 -3.45 13.37
N ARG A 42 -10.49 -3.66 12.93
CA ARG A 42 -11.00 -4.98 12.57
C ARG A 42 -10.71 -5.24 11.11
N PHE A 43 -10.13 -6.40 10.84
CA PHE A 43 -9.87 -6.92 9.51
C PHE A 43 -10.84 -8.07 9.25
N PHE A 44 -11.84 -7.81 8.42
CA PHE A 44 -12.89 -8.77 8.09
C PHE A 44 -12.35 -9.83 7.12
N ALA A 45 -12.75 -11.08 7.33
CA ALA A 45 -12.41 -12.19 6.45
C ALA A 45 -13.21 -12.11 5.14
N PRO A 46 -12.65 -12.58 4.01
CA PRO A 46 -13.37 -12.57 2.74
C PRO A 46 -14.58 -13.52 2.82
N GLY A 47 -15.66 -13.19 2.10
CA GLY A 47 -16.84 -14.06 2.04
C GLY A 47 -16.56 -15.44 1.45
N ASN A 48 -15.57 -15.52 0.55
CA ASN A 48 -15.07 -16.78 -0.01
C ASN A 48 -13.87 -17.28 0.80
N GLN A 49 -14.00 -18.45 1.44
CA GLN A 49 -12.95 -19.06 2.27
C GLN A 49 -11.70 -19.50 1.50
N ALA A 50 -11.76 -19.58 0.17
CA ALA A 50 -10.58 -19.83 -0.65
C ALA A 50 -9.68 -18.59 -0.79
N HIS A 51 -10.16 -17.40 -0.41
CA HIS A 51 -9.40 -16.16 -0.43
C HIS A 51 -8.79 -15.91 0.95
N VAL A 52 -7.59 -15.31 1.00
CA VAL A 52 -6.86 -15.03 2.25
C VAL A 52 -6.83 -13.56 2.61
N SER A 53 -7.13 -12.68 1.66
CA SER A 53 -7.13 -11.23 1.80
C SER A 53 -8.21 -10.75 2.75
N HIS A 54 -7.80 -10.25 3.91
CA HIS A 54 -8.68 -9.56 4.86
C HIS A 54 -8.60 -8.06 4.63
N SER A 55 -9.69 -7.34 4.89
CA SER A 55 -9.76 -5.88 4.70
C SER A 55 -10.36 -5.20 5.92
N VAL A 56 -9.92 -3.97 6.16
CA VAL A 56 -10.53 -3.07 7.16
C VAL A 56 -11.89 -2.54 6.72
N LEU A 57 -12.18 -2.61 5.42
CA LEU A 57 -13.47 -2.23 4.86
C LEU A 57 -14.39 -3.44 4.86
N SER A 58 -15.58 -3.29 5.44
CA SER A 58 -16.52 -4.40 5.64
C SER A 58 -17.35 -4.73 4.40
N GLU A 59 -17.43 -3.82 3.43
CA GLU A 59 -18.24 -3.98 2.22
C GLU A 59 -17.68 -5.11 1.34
N GLY A 60 -18.49 -6.15 1.13
CA GLY A 60 -18.08 -7.34 0.38
C GLY A 60 -17.38 -8.41 1.22
N MET A 61 -17.18 -8.16 2.53
CA MET A 61 -16.51 -9.08 3.45
C MET A 61 -17.51 -9.89 4.28
N GLY A 62 -17.02 -10.98 4.88
CA GLY A 62 -17.74 -11.80 5.84
C GLY A 62 -17.84 -11.15 7.22
N LYS A 63 -18.46 -11.87 8.16
CA LYS A 63 -18.65 -11.40 9.55
C LYS A 63 -17.48 -11.72 10.47
N GLU A 64 -16.69 -12.74 10.15
CA GLU A 64 -15.50 -13.10 10.91
C GLU A 64 -14.43 -12.03 10.73
N TYR A 65 -13.70 -11.73 11.79
CA TYR A 65 -12.62 -10.74 11.76
C TYR A 65 -11.54 -11.07 12.77
N PHE A 66 -10.34 -10.51 12.56
CA PHE A 66 -9.33 -10.34 13.59
C PHE A 66 -9.08 -8.86 13.86
N GLU A 67 -8.43 -8.54 14.96
CA GLU A 67 -8.03 -7.17 15.29
C GLU A 67 -6.52 -7.01 15.15
N ALA A 68 -6.08 -5.90 14.56
CA ALA A 68 -4.67 -5.55 14.45
C ALA A 68 -4.44 -4.06 14.62
N GLU A 69 -3.25 -3.71 15.11
CA GLU A 69 -2.81 -2.32 15.21
C GLU A 69 -2.62 -1.76 13.80
N CYS A 70 -3.25 -0.62 13.52
CA CYS A 70 -2.95 0.19 12.34
C CYS A 70 -2.32 1.51 12.77
N ILE A 71 -1.35 1.99 11.99
CA ILE A 71 -0.61 3.23 12.24
C ILE A 71 -0.54 4.11 10.99
N THR A 72 -0.21 5.39 11.16
CA THR A 72 0.08 6.28 10.03
C THR A 72 1.47 6.04 9.45
N ILE A 73 1.73 6.56 8.25
CA ILE A 73 3.07 6.55 7.66
C ILE A 73 4.05 7.37 8.51
N ALA A 74 3.65 8.53 9.09
CA ALA A 74 4.51 9.26 10.01
C ALA A 74 4.94 8.41 11.20
N GLU A 75 3.99 7.69 11.83
CA GLU A 75 4.30 6.83 12.97
C GLU A 75 5.22 5.68 12.56
N LEU A 76 5.01 5.08 11.38
CA LEU A 76 5.90 4.06 10.84
C LEU A 76 7.32 4.59 10.68
N LEU A 77 7.49 5.74 10.02
CA LEU A 77 8.77 6.41 9.82
C LEU A 77 9.47 6.70 11.15
N ARG A 78 8.72 7.19 12.15
CA ARG A 78 9.21 7.42 13.50
C ARG A 78 9.70 6.14 14.17
N ARG A 79 8.98 5.01 14.02
CA ARG A 79 9.36 3.70 14.60
C ARG A 79 10.63 3.14 13.98
N ILE A 80 10.82 3.29 12.66
CA ILE A 80 12.02 2.81 11.97
C ILE A 80 13.20 3.80 12.03
N GLY A 81 12.96 5.04 12.47
CA GLY A 81 13.99 6.08 12.59
C GLY A 81 14.42 6.68 11.25
N GLU A 82 13.60 6.51 10.21
CA GLU A 82 13.89 7.01 8.87
C GLU A 82 13.13 8.31 8.60
N PRO A 83 13.80 9.39 8.15
CA PRO A 83 13.15 10.67 7.90
C PRO A 83 12.48 10.74 6.52
N LYS A 84 12.79 9.79 5.61
CA LYS A 84 12.37 9.84 4.21
C LYS A 84 12.10 8.44 3.67
N VAL A 85 11.16 8.35 2.74
CA VAL A 85 10.89 7.14 1.96
C VAL A 85 11.32 7.38 0.51
N SER A 86 12.19 6.54 -0.04
CA SER A 86 12.51 6.61 -1.47
C SER A 86 11.43 5.95 -2.33
N VAL A 87 10.93 4.78 -1.91
CA VAL A 87 9.88 4.05 -2.61
C VAL A 87 8.85 3.58 -1.59
N LEU A 88 7.58 3.91 -1.80
CA LEU A 88 6.47 3.38 -1.03
C LEU A 88 5.57 2.57 -1.96
N LYS A 89 5.44 1.27 -1.70
CA LYS A 89 4.44 0.42 -2.36
C LYS A 89 3.21 0.27 -1.47
N LEU A 90 2.04 0.52 -2.03
CA LEU A 90 0.72 0.35 -1.42
C LEU A 90 -0.07 -0.68 -2.22
N ASP A 91 -0.30 -1.82 -1.58
CA ASP A 91 -1.15 -2.92 -2.02
C ASP A 91 -1.76 -3.47 -0.72
N ILE A 92 -2.84 -2.81 -0.30
CA ILE A 92 -3.34 -2.86 1.08
C ILE A 92 -4.87 -3.01 1.12
N GLU A 93 -5.43 -3.79 0.20
CA GLU A 93 -6.81 -4.29 0.25
C GLU A 93 -7.86 -3.17 0.49
N ARG A 94 -7.81 -2.14 -0.36
CA ARG A 94 -8.71 -0.96 -0.40
C ARG A 94 -8.43 0.15 0.62
N ALA A 95 -7.42 -0.01 1.47
CA ALA A 95 -7.01 1.05 2.40
C ALA A 95 -6.16 2.16 1.73
N GLU A 96 -5.74 2.00 0.47
CA GLU A 96 -4.82 2.89 -0.22
C GLU A 96 -5.32 4.32 -0.30
N LEU A 97 -6.61 4.55 -0.58
CA LEU A 97 -7.17 5.90 -0.70
C LEU A 97 -7.03 6.68 0.61
N VAL A 98 -7.36 6.04 1.74
CA VAL A 98 -7.30 6.64 3.08
C VAL A 98 -5.85 6.90 3.51
N VAL A 99 -4.94 5.98 3.19
CA VAL A 99 -3.51 6.13 3.48
C VAL A 99 -2.89 7.24 2.63
N ILE A 100 -3.26 7.35 1.35
CA ILE A 100 -2.79 8.41 0.46
C ILE A 100 -3.25 9.78 0.96
N GLU A 101 -4.51 9.94 1.34
CA GLU A 101 -5.03 11.19 1.90
C GLU A 101 -4.23 11.63 3.13
N ASN A 102 -4.03 10.73 4.10
CA ASN A 102 -3.26 11.04 5.30
C ASN A 102 -1.77 11.33 5.00
N LEU A 103 -1.15 10.58 4.09
CA LEU A 103 0.23 10.84 3.63
C LEU A 103 0.37 12.24 3.03
N LEU A 104 -0.64 12.69 2.27
CA LEU A 104 -0.67 14.02 1.69
C LEU A 104 -0.82 15.10 2.76
N ASP A 105 -1.75 14.91 3.70
CA ASP A 105 -2.03 15.82 4.83
C ASP A 105 -0.83 15.98 5.77
N GLU A 106 -0.09 14.89 6.03
CA GLU A 106 1.13 14.91 6.87
C GLU A 106 2.36 15.46 6.14
N ASN A 107 2.20 15.95 4.91
CA ASN A 107 3.29 16.44 4.06
C ASN A 107 4.43 15.42 3.83
N ILE A 108 4.13 14.13 3.87
CA ILE A 108 5.10 13.06 3.59
C ILE A 108 5.14 12.86 2.07
N ARG A 109 6.33 12.93 1.48
CA ARG A 109 6.51 12.88 0.02
C ARG A 109 7.55 11.81 -0.35
N PRO A 110 7.16 10.52 -0.45
CA PRO A 110 8.06 9.52 -1.00
C PRO A 110 8.53 9.90 -2.40
N ASP A 111 9.78 9.60 -2.75
CA ASP A 111 10.30 9.94 -4.09
C ASP A 111 9.52 9.20 -5.19
N CYS A 112 9.06 7.97 -4.90
CA CYS A 112 8.24 7.14 -5.75
C CYS A 112 7.10 6.48 -4.98
N LEU A 113 5.90 6.48 -5.56
CA LEU A 113 4.74 5.74 -5.08
C LEU A 113 4.37 4.65 -6.10
N LEU A 114 4.21 3.42 -5.61
CA LEU A 114 3.70 2.28 -6.37
C LEU A 114 2.34 1.91 -5.76
N ILE A 115 1.24 2.18 -6.45
CA ILE A 115 -0.10 2.08 -5.87
C ILE A 115 -0.92 1.08 -6.67
N GLU A 116 -1.41 0.04 -6.02
CA GLU A 116 -2.52 -0.75 -6.55
C GLU A 116 -3.85 -0.16 -6.04
N TYR A 117 -4.67 0.34 -6.96
CA TYR A 117 -6.05 0.75 -6.64
C TYR A 117 -6.95 -0.49 -6.71
N ASP A 118 -7.06 -1.24 -5.61
CA ASP A 118 -7.84 -2.49 -5.55
C ASP A 118 -9.31 -2.26 -5.95
N GLU A 119 -9.86 -1.10 -5.61
CA GLU A 119 -11.23 -0.74 -5.95
C GLU A 119 -11.51 -0.73 -7.46
N GLY A 120 -10.49 -0.58 -8.31
CA GLY A 120 -10.64 -0.71 -9.74
C GLY A 120 -10.92 -2.15 -10.19
N ARG A 121 -10.36 -3.14 -9.49
CA ARG A 121 -10.62 -4.57 -9.74
C ARG A 121 -11.87 -5.03 -9.02
N ASN A 122 -12.11 -4.52 -7.81
CA ASN A 122 -13.17 -4.92 -6.91
C ASN A 122 -14.05 -3.70 -6.52
N PRO A 123 -14.82 -3.12 -7.46
CA PRO A 123 -15.61 -1.93 -7.19
C PRO A 123 -16.76 -2.25 -6.23
N VAL A 124 -16.95 -1.39 -5.22
CA VAL A 124 -18.06 -1.53 -4.25
C VAL A 124 -19.33 -0.84 -4.69
N ASP A 125 -19.19 0.25 -5.44
CA ASP A 125 -20.31 1.00 -5.99
C ASP A 125 -19.89 1.63 -7.33
N GLY A 126 -20.80 2.36 -7.97
CA GLY A 126 -20.51 3.06 -9.23
C GLY A 126 -19.60 4.29 -9.11
N GLY A 127 -19.25 4.71 -7.88
CA GLY A 127 -18.45 5.91 -7.59
C GLY A 127 -16.93 5.67 -7.51
N TYR A 128 -16.47 4.42 -7.65
CA TYR A 128 -15.04 4.08 -7.51
C TYR A 128 -14.14 4.86 -8.48
N TYR A 129 -14.57 5.04 -9.73
CA TYR A 129 -13.80 5.80 -10.72
C TYR A 129 -13.55 7.24 -10.28
N ASP A 130 -14.54 7.87 -9.64
CA ASP A 130 -14.41 9.25 -9.17
C ASP A 130 -13.50 9.34 -7.94
N ARG A 131 -13.53 8.36 -7.03
CA ARG A 131 -12.61 8.25 -5.90
C ARG A 131 -11.16 8.08 -6.36
N ILE A 132 -10.90 7.14 -7.28
CA ILE A 132 -9.58 6.91 -7.85
C ILE A 132 -9.10 8.17 -8.58
N ARG A 133 -9.96 8.79 -9.41
CA ARG A 133 -9.62 10.04 -10.10
C ARG A 133 -9.31 11.18 -9.12
N ALA A 134 -10.05 11.29 -8.02
CA ALA A 134 -9.80 12.28 -6.99
C ALA A 134 -8.43 12.08 -6.32
N SER A 135 -8.07 10.83 -6.01
CA SER A 135 -6.76 10.45 -5.47
C SER A 135 -5.62 10.83 -6.44
N ILE A 136 -5.74 10.45 -7.72
CA ILE A 136 -4.77 10.82 -8.77
C ILE A 136 -4.60 12.34 -8.85
N ASN A 137 -5.71 13.09 -8.88
CA ASN A 137 -5.67 14.54 -8.94
C ASN A 137 -5.03 15.16 -7.68
N ALA A 138 -5.26 14.58 -6.50
CA ALA A 138 -4.65 15.04 -5.26
C ALA A 138 -3.13 14.83 -5.27
N LEU A 139 -2.67 13.66 -5.72
CA LEU A 139 -1.25 13.37 -5.91
C LEU A 139 -0.61 14.34 -6.90
N GLN A 140 -1.25 14.61 -8.04
CA GLN A 140 -0.75 15.57 -9.03
C GLN A 140 -0.62 16.99 -8.48
N ARG A 141 -1.64 17.46 -7.74
CA ARG A 141 -1.58 18.77 -7.05
C ARG A 141 -0.47 18.82 -6.01
N ALA A 142 -0.16 17.70 -5.37
CA ALA A 142 0.91 17.58 -4.39
C ALA A 142 2.32 17.54 -5.02
N GLY A 143 2.45 17.52 -6.35
CA GLY A 143 3.73 17.52 -7.06
C GLY A 143 4.14 16.16 -7.62
N TYR A 144 3.26 15.16 -7.62
CA TYR A 144 3.55 13.88 -8.27
C TYR A 144 3.24 13.90 -9.76
N ARG A 145 4.03 13.18 -10.53
CA ARG A 145 3.74 12.85 -11.93
C ARG A 145 3.44 11.36 -12.04
N LEU A 146 2.33 11.04 -12.68
CA LEU A 146 2.02 9.67 -13.11
C LEU A 146 2.95 9.33 -14.29
N ILE A 147 3.76 8.28 -14.14
CA ILE A 147 4.76 7.88 -15.15
C ILE A 147 4.43 6.55 -15.81
N ASP A 148 3.67 5.68 -15.16
CA ASP A 148 3.27 4.39 -15.70
C ASP A 148 1.93 3.90 -15.09
N VAL A 149 1.20 3.12 -15.88
CA VAL A 149 -0.05 2.47 -15.49
C VAL A 149 -0.11 1.08 -16.12
N ASP A 150 -0.23 0.05 -15.28
CA ASP A 150 -0.53 -1.32 -15.70
C ASP A 150 -1.81 -1.81 -15.01
N VAL A 151 -2.90 -1.77 -15.75
CA VAL A 151 -4.26 -2.06 -15.26
C VAL A 151 -4.61 -1.16 -14.07
N TRP A 152 -4.52 -1.68 -12.84
CA TRP A 152 -4.81 -0.96 -11.60
C TRP A 152 -3.56 -0.64 -10.76
N ASN A 153 -2.38 -0.91 -11.32
CA ASN A 153 -1.08 -0.54 -10.74
C ASN A 153 -0.62 0.78 -11.35
N PHE A 154 -0.33 1.76 -10.50
CA PHE A 154 0.05 3.11 -10.88
C PHE A 154 1.40 3.46 -10.28
N VAL A 155 2.25 4.09 -11.09
CA VAL A 155 3.57 4.55 -10.65
C VAL A 155 3.61 6.07 -10.71
N PHE A 156 3.86 6.68 -9.56
CA PHE A 156 4.06 8.12 -9.44
C PHE A 156 5.49 8.43 -9.01
N VAL A 157 6.04 9.52 -9.55
CA VAL A 157 7.33 10.09 -9.12
C VAL A 157 7.10 11.49 -8.60
N TYR A 158 7.68 11.80 -7.44
CA TYR A 158 7.63 13.14 -6.87
C TYR A 158 8.53 14.08 -7.68
N THR A 159 7.93 15.08 -8.30
CA THR A 159 8.62 16.16 -9.01
C THR A 159 8.17 17.47 -8.39
N PRO A 160 8.87 17.96 -7.35
CA PRO A 160 8.45 19.19 -6.69
C PRO A 160 8.32 20.32 -7.72
N PRO A 161 7.25 21.14 -7.65
CA PRO A 161 7.15 22.30 -8.51
C PRO A 161 8.41 23.17 -8.34
N PRO A 162 8.87 23.86 -9.41
CA PRO A 162 10.02 24.75 -9.31
C PRO A 162 9.83 25.71 -8.14
N THR A 163 10.83 25.80 -7.25
CA THR A 163 10.85 26.85 -6.23
C THR A 163 10.86 28.20 -6.93
N ALA A 164 9.88 29.05 -6.61
CA ALA A 164 9.78 30.42 -7.09
C ALA A 164 10.96 31.28 -6.62
#